data_AF-A0A2V5JFJ7-F1
#
_entry.id   AF-A0A2V5JFJ7-F1
#
_cell.length_a   1.000
_cell.length_b   1.000
_cell.length_c   1.000
_cell.angle_alpha   90.00
_cell.angle_beta   90.00
_cell.angle_gamma   90.00
#
_symmetry.space_group_name_H-M   'P 1'
#
loop_
_entity.id
_entity.type
_entity.pdbx_description
1 polymer ?
#
loop_
_entity_poly.entity_id
_entity_poly.type
_entity_poly.pdbx_seq_one_letter_code
_entity_poly.pdbx_strand_id
1 'polypeptide(L)'
;MELPQQNGTAAHSERAFLPAPQTRTSFMATWATVAGATGYRLDVSSSPRFETYVDGYRDLDVGNVTGRVVTQLKQGTTYYYRVRAYNASGAGSSVDVASATTTASSGLIINATFDGSITSNPNAAAIEAAINRAIAIFESLFSDRLTIPILFRYSTKGADGSPLAGVSQSEFAVYPITWSAYINALAADSRSSNDFTARASLPSSALSANVVVSSANGRAIGLDTPPGIFANGTVGSGAPYDGIVTVNSSDPFLFNRPPRSGFFDAQTGIEHEIDEIMAIGSSAPSSGDLQPEDLFSWSAPGTRNHTSSGTRYLSIDGGTSRIIVLNQDSAGDLGDWLSGPCPQTNFYVQNAFGCQGQAADIAVSSPEGITLDVLGYDVASLPPRAFLADINGDGKPDYVLYSGSTRQTAVWYLDNNVFIGGTYGKTLPAGWSLIDLADFDGDGHPDFALFNLN
;
A
#
# COMPACT_ATOMS: atom_id res chain seq x y z
N MET A 1 2.28 -61.04 4.24
CA MET A 1 2.63 -60.21 3.06
C MET A 1 2.86 -58.81 3.60
N GLU A 2 4.06 -58.58 4.09
CA GLU A 2 4.54 -57.27 4.50
C GLU A 2 5.20 -56.63 3.27
N LEU A 3 4.85 -55.38 2.98
CA LEU A 3 5.56 -54.51 2.06
C LEU A 3 5.78 -53.15 2.75
N PRO A 4 6.89 -52.46 2.43
CA PRO A 4 7.79 -51.91 3.45
C PRO A 4 7.63 -50.40 3.68
N GLN A 5 8.10 -49.95 4.85
CA GLN A 5 8.36 -48.55 5.18
C GLN A 5 9.34 -47.93 4.17
N GLN A 6 8.93 -46.83 3.52
CA GLN A 6 9.87 -45.94 2.85
C GLN A 6 10.32 -44.85 3.82
N ASN A 7 11.58 -44.96 4.23
CA ASN A 7 12.39 -43.87 4.75
C ASN A 7 12.66 -42.89 3.59
N GLY A 8 12.04 -41.72 3.63
CA GLY A 8 12.33 -40.62 2.71
C GLY A 8 12.31 -39.32 3.49
N THR A 9 13.50 -38.72 3.64
CA THR A 9 13.66 -37.34 4.10
C THR A 9 12.89 -36.43 3.15
N ALA A 10 11.69 -36.01 3.57
CA ALA A 10 10.93 -34.99 2.85
C ALA A 10 11.71 -33.67 2.95
N ALA A 11 12.35 -33.29 1.85
CA ALA A 11 12.66 -31.89 1.61
C ALA A 11 11.34 -31.13 1.78
N HIS A 12 11.27 -30.28 2.79
CA HIS A 12 10.11 -29.44 3.04
C HIS A 12 9.91 -28.56 1.81
N SER A 13 8.85 -28.86 1.05
CA SER A 13 8.36 -28.02 -0.02
C SER A 13 8.14 -26.62 0.53
N GLU A 14 9.00 -25.67 0.14
CA GLU A 14 8.57 -24.28 0.06
C GLU A 14 7.26 -24.25 -0.71
N ARG A 15 6.25 -23.59 -0.15
CA ARG A 15 5.00 -23.32 -0.87
C ARG A 15 5.35 -22.65 -2.19
N ALA A 16 4.61 -23.02 -3.23
CA ALA A 16 4.71 -22.40 -4.55
C ALA A 16 4.73 -20.87 -4.43
N PHE A 17 5.70 -20.26 -5.11
CA PHE A 17 5.84 -18.82 -5.30
C PHE A 17 4.50 -18.19 -5.71
N LEU A 18 3.96 -17.25 -4.92
CA LEU A 18 2.77 -16.48 -5.28
C LEU A 18 3.21 -15.28 -6.15
N PRO A 19 2.84 -15.21 -7.43
CA PRO A 19 3.17 -14.06 -8.26
C PRO A 19 2.51 -12.79 -7.71
N ALA A 20 3.26 -11.68 -7.73
CA ALA A 20 2.75 -10.39 -7.30
C ALA A 20 1.76 -9.81 -8.35
N PRO A 21 0.67 -9.14 -7.92
CA PRO A 21 -0.26 -8.48 -8.83
C PRO A 21 0.45 -7.38 -9.61
N GLN A 22 0.01 -7.11 -10.83
CA GLN A 22 0.52 -5.96 -11.59
C GLN A 22 0.09 -4.64 -10.96
N THR A 23 0.98 -3.65 -11.01
CA THR A 23 0.71 -2.26 -10.61
C THR A 23 0.45 -1.42 -11.87
N ARG A 24 0.22 -0.13 -11.70
CA ARG A 24 0.12 0.83 -12.80
C ARG A 24 1.42 0.96 -13.60
N THR A 25 2.58 0.67 -13.01
CA THR A 25 3.89 0.87 -13.67
C THR A 25 4.85 -0.31 -13.55
N SER A 26 4.38 -1.46 -13.04
CA SER A 26 5.18 -2.67 -12.93
C SER A 26 4.36 -3.96 -13.05
N PHE A 27 5.04 -5.05 -13.37
CA PHE A 27 4.51 -6.41 -13.25
C PHE A 27 5.62 -7.38 -12.84
N MET A 28 5.23 -8.53 -12.28
CA MET A 28 6.17 -9.60 -11.96
C MET A 28 6.33 -10.56 -13.16
N ALA A 29 7.49 -10.53 -13.82
CA ALA A 29 7.86 -11.55 -14.80
C ALA A 29 8.24 -12.83 -14.06
N THR A 30 7.72 -13.99 -14.47
CA THR A 30 8.01 -15.28 -13.85
C THR A 30 8.32 -16.35 -14.89
N TRP A 31 9.14 -17.33 -14.52
CA TRP A 31 9.51 -18.48 -15.37
C TRP A 31 9.81 -19.72 -14.52
N ALA A 32 9.68 -20.90 -15.13
CA ALA A 32 10.03 -22.16 -14.50
C ALA A 32 11.55 -22.34 -14.39
N THR A 33 11.99 -23.14 -13.41
CA THR A 33 13.39 -23.54 -13.30
C THR A 33 13.80 -24.42 -14.48
N VAL A 34 15.02 -24.20 -14.99
CA VAL A 34 15.63 -25.04 -16.02
C VAL A 34 16.76 -25.85 -15.40
N ALA A 35 16.71 -27.18 -15.55
CA ALA A 35 17.72 -28.08 -15.00
C ALA A 35 19.12 -27.74 -15.53
N GLY A 36 20.09 -27.60 -14.63
CA GLY A 36 21.48 -27.27 -14.97
C GLY A 36 21.73 -25.80 -15.33
N ALA A 37 20.74 -24.92 -15.20
CA ALA A 37 20.94 -23.48 -15.29
C ALA A 37 21.70 -22.96 -14.07
N THR A 38 22.62 -22.01 -14.30
CA THR A 38 23.30 -21.25 -13.23
C THR A 38 22.82 -19.80 -13.15
N GLY A 39 21.94 -19.38 -14.06
CA GLY A 39 21.30 -18.08 -14.07
C GLY A 39 20.41 -17.88 -15.29
N TYR A 40 19.77 -16.71 -15.36
CA TYR A 40 18.83 -16.36 -16.42
C TYR A 40 19.11 -14.96 -16.99
N ARG A 41 18.84 -14.80 -18.29
CA ARG A 41 18.84 -13.52 -19.00
C ARG A 41 17.41 -13.14 -19.37
N LEU A 42 17.01 -11.92 -19.05
CA LEU A 42 15.68 -11.38 -19.30
C LEU A 42 15.72 -10.32 -20.41
N ASP A 43 14.87 -10.48 -21.41
CA ASP A 43 14.52 -9.43 -22.36
C ASP A 43 13.06 -8.99 -22.09
N VAL A 44 12.80 -7.68 -22.09
CA VAL A 44 11.44 -7.10 -22.05
C VAL A 44 11.25 -6.09 -23.17
N SER A 45 10.10 -6.12 -23.84
CA SER A 45 9.79 -5.31 -25.01
C SER A 45 8.33 -4.86 -25.03
N SER A 46 8.04 -3.75 -25.70
CA SER A 46 6.67 -3.37 -26.09
C SER A 46 6.20 -4.08 -27.37
N SER A 47 7.06 -4.87 -28.03
CA SER A 47 6.77 -5.61 -29.25
C SER A 47 6.96 -7.12 -29.01
N PRO A 48 6.03 -7.98 -29.46
CA PRO A 48 6.19 -9.43 -29.34
C PRO A 48 7.38 -9.97 -30.17
N ARG A 49 7.91 -9.15 -31.10
CA ARG A 49 9.06 -9.47 -31.94
C ARG A 49 10.40 -9.02 -31.36
N PHE A 50 10.40 -8.31 -30.23
CA PHE A 50 11.61 -7.78 -29.59
C PHE A 50 12.45 -6.87 -30.51
N GLU A 51 11.75 -6.04 -31.31
CA GLU A 51 12.35 -5.01 -32.17
C GLU A 51 12.83 -3.79 -31.36
N THR A 52 12.17 -3.53 -30.22
CA THR A 52 12.52 -2.54 -29.20
C THR A 52 12.71 -3.22 -27.85
N TYR A 53 13.30 -2.54 -26.88
CA TYR A 53 13.46 -3.05 -25.51
C TYR A 53 13.03 -1.99 -24.51
N VAL A 54 12.51 -2.42 -23.37
CA VAL A 54 12.36 -1.54 -22.20
C VAL A 54 13.78 -1.22 -21.69
N ASP A 55 14.03 0.04 -21.36
CA ASP A 55 15.35 0.50 -20.91
C ASP A 55 15.83 -0.32 -19.70
N GLY A 56 17.04 -0.86 -19.79
CA GLY A 56 17.62 -1.73 -18.77
C GLY A 56 17.20 -3.21 -18.83
N TYR A 57 16.26 -3.59 -19.71
CA TYR A 57 15.75 -4.96 -19.83
C TYR A 57 16.11 -5.62 -21.18
N ARG A 58 17.31 -5.34 -21.71
CA ARG A 58 17.86 -6.06 -22.85
C ARG A 58 19.02 -6.93 -22.39
N ASP A 59 18.88 -8.24 -22.52
CA ASP A 59 19.84 -9.25 -22.07
C ASP A 59 20.27 -9.07 -20.60
N LEU A 60 19.32 -8.63 -19.76
CA LEU A 60 19.54 -8.35 -18.35
C LEU A 60 19.87 -9.64 -17.62
N ASP A 61 21.03 -9.70 -16.97
CA ASP A 61 21.34 -10.78 -16.03
C ASP A 61 20.52 -10.60 -14.76
N VAL A 62 19.71 -11.59 -14.43
CA VAL A 62 18.91 -11.61 -13.19
C VAL A 62 19.43 -12.66 -12.21
N GLY A 63 20.55 -13.32 -12.51
CA GLY A 63 21.10 -14.39 -11.69
C GLY A 63 20.22 -15.64 -11.67
N ASN A 64 20.40 -16.49 -10.67
CA ASN A 64 19.68 -17.77 -10.54
C ASN A 64 18.37 -17.62 -9.76
N VAL A 65 17.44 -16.86 -10.31
CA VAL A 65 16.09 -16.64 -9.76
C VAL A 65 15.02 -17.04 -10.78
N THR A 66 13.77 -17.16 -10.34
CA THR A 66 12.62 -17.56 -11.17
C THR A 66 11.61 -16.44 -11.41
N GLY A 67 11.99 -15.21 -11.09
CA GLY A 67 11.16 -14.05 -11.38
C GLY A 67 11.89 -12.73 -11.18
N ARG A 68 11.32 -11.67 -11.74
CA ARG A 68 11.84 -10.30 -11.71
C ARG A 68 10.69 -9.31 -11.83
N VAL A 69 10.59 -8.34 -10.94
CA VAL A 69 9.67 -7.21 -11.11
C VAL A 69 10.24 -6.27 -12.16
N VAL A 70 9.45 -6.02 -13.19
CA VAL A 70 9.75 -5.06 -14.25
C VAL A 70 9.07 -3.75 -13.91
N THR A 71 9.83 -2.69 -13.67
CA THR A 71 9.33 -1.36 -13.23
C THR A 71 9.49 -0.29 -14.31
N GLN A 72 9.10 0.95 -14.01
CA GLN A 72 9.20 2.12 -14.91
C GLN A 72 8.40 1.96 -16.21
N LEU A 73 7.30 1.21 -16.17
CA LEU A 73 6.47 0.92 -17.32
C LEU A 73 5.36 1.95 -17.49
N LYS A 74 4.83 2.02 -18.72
CA LYS A 74 3.65 2.82 -19.01
C LYS A 74 2.40 2.10 -18.51
N GLN A 75 1.46 2.88 -18.01
CA GLN A 75 0.15 2.42 -17.55
C GLN A 75 -0.67 1.79 -18.68
N GLY A 76 -1.50 0.78 -18.36
CA GLY A 76 -2.42 0.13 -19.30
C GLY A 76 -1.76 -0.47 -20.54
N THR A 77 -0.46 -0.77 -20.48
CA THR A 77 0.35 -1.15 -21.64
C THR A 77 0.77 -2.61 -21.54
N THR A 78 0.54 -3.37 -22.62
CA THR A 78 1.02 -4.75 -22.73
C THR A 78 2.49 -4.79 -23.11
N TYR A 79 3.27 -5.52 -22.32
CA TYR A 79 4.67 -5.82 -22.56
C TYR A 79 4.86 -7.32 -22.76
N TYR A 80 5.91 -7.66 -23.51
CA TYR A 80 6.32 -9.02 -23.80
C TYR A 80 7.68 -9.26 -23.17
N TYR A 81 7.86 -10.41 -22.55
CA TYR A 81 9.13 -10.80 -21.97
C TYR A 81 9.48 -12.23 -22.35
N ARG A 82 10.79 -12.49 -22.44
CA ARG A 82 11.33 -13.81 -22.73
C ARG A 82 12.58 -14.03 -21.91
N VAL A 83 12.84 -15.29 -21.59
CA VAL A 83 13.92 -15.68 -20.67
C VAL A 83 14.82 -16.69 -21.33
N ARG A 84 16.14 -16.54 -21.13
CA ARG A 84 17.17 -17.51 -21.55
C ARG A 84 17.91 -18.02 -20.32
N ALA A 85 17.80 -19.31 -20.03
CA ALA A 85 18.68 -19.93 -19.05
C ALA A 85 20.11 -20.00 -19.60
N TYR A 86 21.11 -19.81 -18.74
CA TYR A 86 22.51 -19.99 -19.10
C TYR A 86 23.26 -20.84 -18.07
N ASN A 87 24.35 -21.46 -18.52
CA ASN A 87 25.31 -22.15 -17.67
C ASN A 87 26.74 -21.92 -18.19
N ALA A 88 27.71 -22.69 -17.70
CA ALA A 88 29.10 -22.60 -18.12
C ALA A 88 29.32 -22.85 -19.64
N SER A 89 28.39 -23.50 -20.33
CA SER A 89 28.43 -23.74 -21.77
C SER A 89 27.83 -22.59 -22.60
N GLY A 90 27.30 -21.55 -21.96
CA GLY A 90 26.69 -20.38 -22.59
C GLY A 90 25.18 -20.27 -22.34
N ALA A 91 24.56 -19.24 -22.91
CA ALA A 91 23.11 -19.04 -22.85
C ALA A 91 22.40 -19.94 -23.87
N GLY A 92 21.32 -20.57 -23.42
CA GLY A 92 20.41 -21.31 -24.27
C GLY A 92 19.55 -20.39 -25.15
N SER A 93 18.73 -21.00 -26.00
CA SER A 93 17.68 -20.28 -26.73
C SER A 93 16.49 -20.02 -25.81
N SER A 94 15.81 -18.89 -26.01
CA SER A 94 14.53 -18.66 -25.35
C SER A 94 13.48 -19.52 -26.05
N VAL A 95 12.62 -20.19 -25.27
CA VAL A 95 11.63 -21.14 -25.80
C VAL A 95 10.22 -20.56 -25.86
N ASP A 96 9.87 -19.63 -24.98
CA ASP A 96 8.53 -19.04 -24.90
C ASP A 96 8.59 -17.52 -24.69
N VAL A 97 7.64 -16.81 -25.31
CA VAL A 97 7.38 -15.38 -25.07
C VAL A 97 6.11 -15.28 -24.23
N ALA A 98 6.24 -14.68 -23.06
CA ALA A 98 5.11 -14.36 -22.19
C ALA A 98 4.77 -12.87 -22.31
N SER A 99 3.58 -12.49 -21.84
CA SER A 99 3.14 -11.09 -21.81
C SER A 99 2.46 -10.75 -20.50
N ALA A 100 2.58 -9.49 -20.09
CA ALA A 100 1.88 -8.92 -18.95
C ALA A 100 1.38 -7.51 -19.31
N THR A 101 0.29 -7.06 -18.70
CA THR A 101 -0.29 -5.74 -18.96
C THR A 101 -0.39 -4.96 -17.67
N THR A 102 0.26 -3.80 -17.59
CA THR A 102 0.15 -2.94 -16.41
C THR A 102 -1.30 -2.49 -16.19
N THR A 103 -1.66 -2.22 -14.94
CA THR A 103 -3.01 -1.76 -14.59
C THR A 103 -3.33 -0.46 -15.31
N ALA A 104 -4.54 -0.31 -15.86
CA ALA A 104 -4.93 0.85 -16.68
C ALA A 104 -5.58 2.01 -15.89
N SER A 105 -5.90 1.81 -14.60
CA SER A 105 -6.60 2.81 -13.78
C SER A 105 -5.71 4.02 -13.49
N SER A 106 -6.21 5.26 -13.61
CA SER A 106 -5.48 6.42 -13.10
C SER A 106 -5.43 6.40 -11.56
N GLY A 107 -4.43 7.05 -10.96
CA GLY A 107 -4.34 7.25 -9.52
C GLY A 107 -2.90 7.24 -9.04
N LEU A 108 -2.70 6.87 -7.77
CA LEU A 108 -1.40 6.88 -7.11
C LEU A 108 -0.44 5.95 -7.84
N ILE A 109 0.80 6.37 -8.08
CA ILE A 109 1.84 5.49 -8.61
C ILE A 109 2.97 5.43 -7.59
N ILE A 110 3.35 4.23 -7.13
CA ILE A 110 4.59 4.05 -6.38
C ILE A 110 5.60 3.38 -7.29
N ASN A 111 6.68 4.09 -7.58
CA ASN A 111 7.66 3.68 -8.56
C ASN A 111 8.89 3.10 -7.86
N ALA A 112 8.96 1.77 -7.79
CA ALA A 112 10.04 1.07 -7.12
C ALA A 112 11.34 1.08 -7.92
N THR A 113 12.44 1.39 -7.23
CA THR A 113 13.80 1.07 -7.66
C THR A 113 14.39 0.09 -6.65
N PHE A 114 14.98 -1.01 -7.13
CA PHE A 114 15.63 -2.01 -6.28
C PHE A 114 17.15 -1.85 -6.36
N ASP A 115 17.83 -1.75 -5.21
CA ASP A 115 19.29 -1.65 -5.19
C ASP A 115 20.00 -3.01 -5.37
N GLY A 116 21.34 -2.99 -5.33
CA GLY A 116 22.17 -4.20 -5.45
C GLY A 116 21.91 -5.25 -4.36
N SER A 117 21.52 -4.82 -3.15
CA SER A 117 21.27 -5.72 -2.01
C SER A 117 20.03 -6.60 -2.21
N ILE A 118 19.06 -6.12 -3.00
CA ILE A 118 17.88 -6.90 -3.43
C ILE A 118 18.19 -7.64 -4.73
N THR A 119 18.63 -6.92 -5.77
CA THR A 119 18.73 -7.47 -7.12
C THR A 119 19.78 -8.57 -7.28
N SER A 120 20.80 -8.58 -6.42
CA SER A 120 21.82 -9.65 -6.39
C SER A 120 21.51 -10.73 -5.33
N ASN A 121 20.39 -10.62 -4.61
CA ASN A 121 20.02 -11.56 -3.57
C ASN A 121 19.51 -12.88 -4.17
N PRO A 122 19.87 -14.06 -3.63
CA PRO A 122 19.30 -15.33 -4.06
C PRO A 122 17.76 -15.37 -3.97
N ASN A 123 17.16 -14.61 -3.04
CA ASN A 123 15.73 -14.48 -2.84
C ASN A 123 15.12 -13.24 -3.52
N ALA A 124 15.82 -12.59 -4.46
CA ALA A 124 15.37 -11.34 -5.10
C ALA A 124 13.92 -11.44 -5.59
N ALA A 125 13.55 -12.52 -6.26
CA ALA A 125 12.19 -12.73 -6.76
C ALA A 125 11.13 -12.65 -5.65
N ALA A 126 11.39 -13.20 -4.47
CA ALA A 126 10.46 -13.17 -3.35
C ALA A 126 10.40 -11.78 -2.70
N ILE A 127 11.55 -11.12 -2.53
CA ILE A 127 11.66 -9.78 -1.96
C ILE A 127 10.93 -8.77 -2.85
N GLU A 128 11.26 -8.75 -4.15
CA GLU A 128 10.61 -7.85 -5.12
C GLU A 128 9.11 -8.12 -5.23
N ALA A 129 8.68 -9.39 -5.16
CA ALA A 129 7.26 -9.72 -5.15
C ALA A 129 6.51 -9.21 -3.90
N ALA A 130 7.15 -9.20 -2.73
CA ALA A 130 6.56 -8.65 -1.51
C ALA A 130 6.40 -7.13 -1.61
N ILE A 131 7.43 -6.44 -2.10
CA ILE A 131 7.39 -4.99 -2.34
C ILE A 131 6.30 -4.63 -3.35
N ASN A 132 6.22 -5.38 -4.46
CA ASN A 132 5.24 -5.11 -5.50
C ASN A 132 3.80 -5.43 -5.04
N ARG A 133 3.60 -6.35 -4.10
CA ARG A 133 2.31 -6.58 -3.44
C ARG A 133 1.90 -5.41 -2.56
N ALA A 134 2.80 -4.92 -1.70
CA ALA A 134 2.55 -3.74 -0.87
C ALA A 134 2.18 -2.53 -1.74
N ILE A 135 2.96 -2.26 -2.79
CA ILE A 135 2.67 -1.17 -3.75
C ILE A 135 1.28 -1.32 -4.38
N ALA A 136 0.94 -2.53 -4.84
CA ALA A 136 -0.36 -2.77 -5.46
C ALA A 136 -1.53 -2.49 -4.50
N ILE A 137 -1.35 -2.71 -3.19
CA ILE A 137 -2.35 -2.35 -2.17
C ILE A 137 -2.53 -0.83 -2.15
N PHE A 138 -1.48 -0.04 -1.92
CA PHE A 138 -1.59 1.43 -1.92
C PHE A 138 -2.18 1.97 -3.22
N GLU A 139 -1.72 1.48 -4.37
CA GLU A 139 -2.25 1.89 -5.66
C GLU A 139 -3.75 1.54 -5.82
N SER A 140 -4.20 0.43 -5.25
CA SER A 140 -5.63 0.07 -5.28
C SER A 140 -6.50 0.93 -4.36
N LEU A 141 -5.91 1.46 -3.27
CA LEU A 141 -6.62 2.21 -2.24
C LEU A 141 -6.71 3.70 -2.52
N PHE A 142 -5.75 4.29 -3.25
CA PHE A 142 -5.65 5.74 -3.41
C PHE A 142 -5.67 6.19 -4.89
N SER A 143 -6.29 7.34 -5.14
CA SER A 143 -6.59 7.88 -6.48
C SER A 143 -5.88 9.18 -6.83
N ASP A 144 -5.04 9.69 -5.94
CA ASP A 144 -4.22 10.88 -6.18
C ASP A 144 -3.33 10.69 -7.39
N ARG A 145 -3.35 11.64 -8.33
CA ARG A 145 -2.56 11.55 -9.55
C ARG A 145 -1.14 12.03 -9.33
N LEU A 146 -0.40 11.30 -8.51
CA LEU A 146 1.00 11.58 -8.19
C LEU A 146 1.85 10.31 -8.31
N THR A 147 3.15 10.52 -8.49
CA THR A 147 4.14 9.44 -8.51
C THR A 147 5.09 9.60 -7.32
N ILE A 148 5.28 8.53 -6.55
CA ILE A 148 6.21 8.43 -5.42
C ILE A 148 7.36 7.48 -5.81
N PRO A 149 8.53 7.95 -6.24
CA PRO A 149 9.68 7.08 -6.45
C PRO A 149 10.31 6.69 -5.11
N ILE A 150 10.43 5.39 -4.88
CA ILE A 150 11.01 4.82 -3.65
C ILE A 150 12.16 3.89 -4.01
N LEU A 151 13.30 4.08 -3.33
CA LEU A 151 14.41 3.14 -3.38
C LEU A 151 14.24 2.06 -2.31
N PHE A 152 14.20 0.80 -2.73
CA PHE A 152 14.10 -0.35 -1.82
C PHE A 152 15.45 -1.04 -1.65
N ARG A 153 15.74 -1.40 -0.40
CA ARG A 153 16.99 -2.04 0.05
C ARG A 153 16.69 -3.19 1.01
N TYR A 154 17.58 -4.18 1.04
CA TYR A 154 17.54 -5.31 1.97
C TYR A 154 18.92 -5.50 2.62
N SER A 155 19.12 -4.84 3.75
CA SER A 155 20.44 -4.56 4.32
C SER A 155 20.37 -4.52 5.85
N THR A 156 21.47 -4.76 6.54
CA THR A 156 21.58 -4.54 7.99
C THR A 156 21.93 -3.07 8.33
N LYS A 157 21.93 -2.19 7.33
CA LYS A 157 22.39 -0.81 7.41
C LYS A 157 21.48 0.15 6.65
N GLY A 158 21.28 1.35 7.22
CA GLY A 158 20.64 2.50 6.57
C GLY A 158 21.39 2.99 5.33
N ALA A 159 20.82 3.95 4.61
CA ALA A 159 21.36 4.45 3.35
C ALA A 159 22.68 5.21 3.57
N ASP A 160 22.86 5.80 4.74
CA ASP A 160 24.09 6.43 5.21
C ASP A 160 25.18 5.43 5.65
N GLY A 161 24.85 4.14 5.74
CA GLY A 161 25.74 3.06 6.14
C GLY A 161 25.81 2.77 7.65
N SER A 162 25.00 3.47 8.47
CA SER A 162 24.82 3.19 9.89
C SER A 162 24.02 1.87 10.10
N PRO A 163 24.22 1.14 11.21
CA PRO A 163 23.41 -0.05 11.51
C PRO A 163 21.93 0.32 11.71
N LEU A 164 21.02 -0.54 11.23
CA LEU A 164 19.58 -0.39 11.51
C LEU A 164 19.27 -0.65 12.99
N ALA A 165 18.32 0.10 13.53
CA ALA A 165 17.82 -0.06 14.90
C ALA A 165 16.54 -0.89 15.00
N GLY A 166 15.78 -1.00 13.91
CA GLY A 166 14.50 -1.73 13.82
C GLY A 166 14.53 -2.89 12.80
N VAL A 167 13.36 -3.49 12.62
CA VAL A 167 13.13 -4.58 11.63
C VAL A 167 13.05 -4.04 10.20
N SER A 168 12.70 -2.77 10.05
CA SER A 168 12.71 -2.00 8.81
C SER A 168 12.90 -0.52 9.15
N GLN A 169 13.14 0.31 8.14
CA GLN A 169 13.33 1.74 8.29
C GLN A 169 12.97 2.48 7.00
N SER A 170 12.31 3.62 7.16
CA SER A 170 12.10 4.62 6.13
C SER A 170 13.07 5.80 6.32
N GLU A 171 13.57 6.34 5.21
CA GLU A 171 14.36 7.58 5.19
C GLU A 171 13.79 8.46 4.07
N PHE A 172 13.39 9.69 4.38
CA PHE A 172 12.77 10.58 3.40
C PHE A 172 13.10 12.05 3.63
N ALA A 173 12.95 12.84 2.56
CA ALA A 173 13.12 14.28 2.65
C ALA A 173 11.86 14.95 3.21
N VAL A 174 12.06 15.94 4.08
CA VAL A 174 10.98 16.72 4.68
C VAL A 174 11.04 18.19 4.30
N TYR A 175 9.88 18.82 4.24
CA TYR A 175 9.69 20.22 3.85
C TYR A 175 8.98 20.97 4.98
N PRO A 176 9.58 22.02 5.57
CA PRO A 176 8.88 22.89 6.48
C PRO A 176 7.94 23.80 5.69
N ILE A 177 6.63 23.57 5.80
CA ILE A 177 5.58 24.37 5.16
C ILE A 177 4.94 25.25 6.22
N THR A 178 4.77 26.55 5.95
CA THR A 178 4.14 27.44 6.92
C THR A 178 2.76 26.92 7.31
N TRP A 179 2.41 27.04 8.59
CA TRP A 179 1.14 26.52 9.11
C TRP A 179 -0.07 26.88 8.23
N SER A 180 -0.18 28.15 7.84
CA SER A 180 -1.30 28.62 7.03
C SER A 180 -1.30 28.04 5.62
N ALA A 181 -0.14 27.84 4.99
CA ALA A 181 -0.06 27.23 3.67
C ALA A 181 -0.50 25.76 3.72
N TYR A 182 -0.02 25.00 4.71
CA TYR A 182 -0.38 23.60 4.88
C TYR A 182 -1.88 23.42 5.16
N ILE A 183 -2.41 24.12 6.16
CA ILE A 183 -3.84 24.01 6.54
C ILE A 183 -4.76 24.40 5.38
N ASN A 184 -4.41 25.46 4.63
CA ASN A 184 -5.21 25.87 3.47
C ASN A 184 -5.17 24.83 2.34
N ALA A 185 -4.01 24.23 2.08
CA ALA A 185 -3.87 23.18 1.08
C ALA A 185 -4.65 21.92 1.48
N LEU A 186 -4.47 21.42 2.71
CA LEU A 186 -5.19 20.26 3.23
C LEU A 186 -6.72 20.47 3.23
N ALA A 187 -7.19 21.66 3.64
CA ALA A 187 -8.61 21.97 3.63
C ALA A 187 -9.21 22.13 2.21
N ALA A 188 -8.39 22.55 1.24
CA ALA A 188 -8.79 22.62 -0.18
C ALA A 188 -8.82 21.24 -0.83
N ASP A 189 -8.01 20.32 -0.32
CA ASP A 189 -7.90 18.95 -0.81
C ASP A 189 -9.00 18.02 -0.30
N SER A 190 -9.77 18.38 0.73
CA SER A 190 -10.82 17.52 1.31
C SER A 190 -11.85 16.97 0.28
N ARG A 191 -11.87 15.65 0.05
CA ARG A 191 -12.79 14.97 -0.90
C ARG A 191 -13.68 13.88 -0.28
N SER A 192 -13.31 13.33 0.87
CA SER A 192 -14.01 12.22 1.55
C SER A 192 -14.83 12.67 2.77
N SER A 193 -15.69 11.78 3.30
CA SER A 193 -16.41 12.04 4.54
C SER A 193 -15.49 12.18 5.75
N ASN A 194 -14.37 11.44 5.75
CA ASN A 194 -13.37 11.57 6.80
C ASN A 194 -12.70 12.94 6.70
N ASP A 195 -12.39 13.42 5.49
CA ASP A 195 -11.82 14.75 5.29
C ASP A 195 -12.74 15.86 5.81
N PHE A 196 -14.03 15.81 5.49
CA PHE A 196 -14.97 16.82 5.98
C PHE A 196 -15.07 16.82 7.51
N THR A 197 -14.95 15.64 8.13
CA THR A 197 -14.94 15.48 9.59
C THR A 197 -13.63 16.02 10.19
N ALA A 198 -12.49 15.59 9.67
CA ALA A 198 -11.14 16.03 10.02
C ALA A 198 -11.00 17.54 9.92
N ARG A 199 -11.41 18.11 8.78
CA ARG A 199 -11.37 19.54 8.50
C ARG A 199 -12.13 20.36 9.52
N ALA A 200 -13.27 19.88 10.01
CA ALA A 200 -14.06 20.58 11.03
C ALA A 200 -13.33 20.69 12.38
N SER A 201 -12.32 19.84 12.62
CA SER A 201 -11.50 19.81 13.83
C SER A 201 -10.14 20.54 13.69
N LEU A 202 -9.83 21.08 12.51
CA LEU A 202 -8.56 21.78 12.29
C LEU A 202 -8.46 23.04 13.17
N PRO A 203 -7.26 23.34 13.71
CA PRO A 203 -7.10 24.47 14.63
C PRO A 203 -7.34 25.82 13.95
N SER A 204 -8.09 26.71 14.61
CA SER A 204 -8.32 28.08 14.12
C SER A 204 -7.10 29.00 14.27
N SER A 205 -6.11 28.60 15.07
CA SER A 205 -4.84 29.29 15.28
C SER A 205 -3.69 28.32 15.09
N ALA A 206 -2.54 28.84 14.65
CA ALA A 206 -1.34 28.04 14.46
C ALA A 206 -0.88 27.37 15.77
N LEU A 207 -0.57 26.06 15.69
CA LEU A 207 0.01 25.30 16.80
C LEU A 207 1.55 25.29 16.78
N SER A 208 2.13 25.54 15.61
CA SER A 208 3.57 25.65 15.34
C SER A 208 3.83 26.68 14.24
N ALA A 209 5.10 27.01 13.95
CA ALA A 209 5.43 27.90 12.85
C ALA A 209 5.18 27.21 11.49
N ASN A 210 5.62 25.97 11.39
CA ASN A 210 5.48 25.13 10.21
C ASN A 210 4.83 23.79 10.56
N VAL A 211 4.29 23.15 9.53
CA VAL A 211 4.06 21.71 9.49
C VAL A 211 5.17 21.11 8.62
N VAL A 212 5.89 20.14 9.17
CA VAL A 212 6.99 19.44 8.50
C VAL A 212 6.41 18.23 7.78
N VAL A 213 6.33 18.32 6.45
CA VAL A 213 5.68 17.30 5.61
C VAL A 213 6.73 16.47 4.87
N SER A 214 6.43 15.20 4.58
CA SER A 214 7.20 14.45 3.60
C SER A 214 7.02 15.04 2.20
N SER A 215 7.98 14.76 1.30
CA SER A 215 7.88 15.13 -0.11
C SER A 215 6.57 14.66 -0.77
N ALA A 216 6.16 13.43 -0.49
CA ALA A 216 4.94 12.85 -1.04
C ALA A 216 3.66 13.48 -0.44
N ASN A 217 3.61 13.72 0.88
CA ASN A 217 2.45 14.33 1.53
C ASN A 217 2.14 15.72 0.97
N GLY A 218 3.17 16.57 0.85
CA GLY A 218 2.98 17.92 0.32
C GLY A 218 2.41 17.89 -1.10
N ARG A 219 2.88 16.99 -1.97
CA ARG A 219 2.37 16.85 -3.34
C ARG A 219 0.96 16.27 -3.40
N ALA A 220 0.56 15.43 -2.45
CA ALA A 220 -0.80 14.89 -2.37
C ALA A 220 -1.82 16.03 -2.23
N ILE A 221 -1.52 17.02 -1.39
CA ILE A 221 -2.36 18.22 -1.19
C ILE A 221 -2.02 19.41 -2.13
N GLY A 222 -1.24 19.17 -3.19
CA GLY A 222 -0.96 20.17 -4.23
C GLY A 222 0.14 21.20 -3.91
N LEU A 223 0.99 20.96 -2.91
CA LEU A 223 2.17 21.79 -2.64
C LEU A 223 3.38 21.37 -3.50
N ASP A 224 4.32 22.29 -3.68
CA ASP A 224 5.58 22.06 -4.41
C ASP A 224 6.65 21.46 -3.49
N THR A 225 6.55 20.15 -3.27
CA THR A 225 7.51 19.35 -2.50
C THR A 225 8.06 18.23 -3.38
N PRO A 226 9.01 18.51 -4.29
CA PRO A 226 9.54 17.50 -5.22
C PRO A 226 10.34 16.41 -4.47
N PRO A 227 10.64 15.26 -5.10
CA PRO A 227 11.59 14.28 -4.56
C PRO A 227 12.89 14.94 -4.06
N GLY A 228 13.43 14.42 -2.97
CA GLY A 228 14.42 15.14 -2.17
C GLY A 228 15.54 14.29 -1.55
N ILE A 229 15.55 12.96 -1.70
CA ILE A 229 16.58 12.09 -1.11
C ILE A 229 17.37 11.27 -2.14
N PHE A 230 18.70 11.29 -2.03
CA PHE A 230 19.62 10.50 -2.86
C PHE A 230 19.78 9.09 -2.29
N ALA A 231 20.23 8.14 -3.11
CA ALA A 231 20.41 6.73 -2.72
C ALA A 231 21.34 6.48 -1.51
N ASN A 232 22.14 7.46 -1.11
CA ASN A 232 23.03 7.41 0.06
C ASN A 232 22.43 8.07 1.32
N GLY A 233 21.11 8.36 1.31
CA GLY A 233 20.41 9.00 2.44
C GLY A 233 20.55 10.52 2.50
N THR A 234 21.38 11.14 1.64
CA THR A 234 21.55 12.60 1.69
C THR A 234 20.36 13.31 1.07
N VAL A 235 19.88 14.38 1.73
CA VAL A 235 18.76 15.21 1.26
C VAL A 235 19.28 16.38 0.43
N GLY A 236 18.68 16.64 -0.72
CA GLY A 236 19.05 17.77 -1.57
C GLY A 236 18.20 17.91 -2.83
N SER A 237 18.26 19.11 -3.43
CA SER A 237 17.57 19.40 -4.69
C SER A 237 18.11 18.53 -5.84
N GLY A 238 17.21 18.03 -6.69
CA GLY A 238 17.54 17.16 -7.83
C GLY A 238 17.70 15.68 -7.45
N ALA A 239 17.49 15.33 -6.18
CA ALA A 239 17.43 13.95 -5.76
C ALA A 239 16.20 13.22 -6.37
N PRO A 240 16.33 11.93 -6.75
CA PRO A 240 15.31 11.26 -7.56
C PRO A 240 14.20 10.55 -6.75
N TYR A 241 14.36 10.42 -5.43
CA TYR A 241 13.43 9.64 -4.59
C TYR A 241 12.69 10.51 -3.58
N ASP A 242 11.44 10.13 -3.30
CA ASP A 242 10.68 10.65 -2.15
C ASP A 242 11.19 10.03 -0.85
N GLY A 243 11.53 8.75 -0.89
CA GLY A 243 12.03 8.01 0.26
C GLY A 243 12.82 6.76 -0.11
N ILE A 244 13.41 6.17 0.91
CA ILE A 244 14.15 4.91 0.87
C ILE A 244 13.52 4.00 1.92
N VAL A 245 13.20 2.77 1.52
CA VAL A 245 12.75 1.71 2.42
C VAL A 245 13.87 0.69 2.54
N THR A 246 14.34 0.43 3.76
CA THR A 246 15.32 -0.61 4.05
C THR A 246 14.70 -1.67 4.95
N VAL A 247 14.51 -2.88 4.43
CA VAL A 247 14.11 -4.04 5.24
C VAL A 247 15.35 -4.68 5.85
N ASN A 248 15.36 -4.94 7.16
CA ASN A 248 16.54 -5.41 7.86
C ASN A 248 16.87 -6.87 7.52
N SER A 249 18.01 -7.08 6.87
CA SER A 249 18.39 -8.42 6.39
C SER A 249 18.93 -9.34 7.48
N SER A 250 19.12 -8.86 8.72
CA SER A 250 19.43 -9.72 9.86
C SER A 250 18.20 -10.33 10.53
N ASP A 251 17.00 -9.83 10.23
CA ASP A 251 15.76 -10.29 10.84
C ASP A 251 15.09 -11.43 10.04
N PRO A 252 14.37 -12.34 10.72
CA PRO A 252 13.76 -13.49 10.07
C PRO A 252 12.47 -13.08 9.35
N PHE A 253 12.59 -12.61 8.11
CA PHE A 253 11.43 -12.28 7.28
C PHE A 253 10.92 -13.46 6.46
N LEU A 254 9.58 -13.55 6.34
CA LEU A 254 8.92 -14.25 5.26
C LEU A 254 8.38 -13.26 4.26
N PHE A 255 8.74 -13.48 3.00
CA PHE A 255 8.29 -12.65 1.89
C PHE A 255 6.96 -13.14 1.30
N ASN A 256 6.51 -14.35 1.64
CA ASN A 256 5.24 -14.92 1.21
C ASN A 256 4.32 -15.15 2.41
N ARG A 257 3.02 -14.97 2.18
CA ARG A 257 1.98 -15.07 3.21
C ARG A 257 1.20 -16.40 3.21
N PRO A 258 0.52 -16.73 4.33
CA PRO A 258 0.65 -16.10 5.66
C PRO A 258 2.03 -16.36 6.29
N PRO A 259 2.51 -15.49 7.18
CA PRO A 259 3.72 -15.74 7.94
C PRO A 259 3.51 -16.91 8.91
N ARG A 260 4.62 -17.51 9.36
CA ARG A 260 4.61 -18.56 10.39
C ARG A 260 5.33 -18.07 11.64
N SER A 261 5.06 -18.70 12.78
CA SER A 261 5.75 -18.41 14.04
C SER A 261 7.28 -18.37 13.85
N GLY A 262 7.93 -17.39 14.46
CA GLY A 262 9.38 -17.17 14.33
C GLY A 262 9.81 -16.29 13.16
N PHE A 263 8.86 -15.83 12.32
CA PHE A 263 9.15 -14.97 11.17
C PHE A 263 8.22 -13.75 11.13
N PHE A 264 8.77 -12.59 10.81
CA PHE A 264 8.01 -11.39 10.49
C PHE A 264 7.41 -11.48 9.09
N ASP A 265 6.26 -10.83 8.89
CA ASP A 265 5.70 -10.63 7.56
C ASP A 265 6.39 -9.44 6.88
N ALA A 266 7.16 -9.71 5.81
CA ALA A 266 7.90 -8.65 5.12
C ALA A 266 6.96 -7.63 4.48
N GLN A 267 5.79 -8.06 4.01
CA GLN A 267 4.86 -7.17 3.33
C GLN A 267 4.25 -6.15 4.30
N THR A 268 3.86 -6.56 5.52
CA THR A 268 3.41 -5.63 6.56
C THR A 268 4.50 -4.61 6.91
N GLY A 269 5.76 -5.04 7.07
CA GLY A 269 6.86 -4.09 7.30
C GLY A 269 7.10 -3.15 6.12
N ILE A 270 6.98 -3.63 4.88
CA ILE A 270 7.11 -2.75 3.71
C ILE A 270 5.95 -1.76 3.61
N GLU A 271 4.72 -2.17 3.95
CA GLU A 271 3.56 -1.27 3.98
C GLU A 271 3.77 -0.16 5.01
N HIS A 272 4.30 -0.52 6.19
CA HIS A 272 4.64 0.42 7.25
C HIS A 272 5.59 1.52 6.74
N GLU A 273 6.75 1.12 6.21
CA GLU A 273 7.73 2.12 5.75
C GLU A 273 7.24 2.97 4.56
N ILE A 274 6.29 2.46 3.76
CA ILE A 274 5.70 3.22 2.65
C ILE A 274 4.74 4.28 3.18
N ASP A 275 3.88 3.97 4.14
CA ASP A 275 2.90 4.94 4.64
C ASP A 275 3.57 6.08 5.43
N GLU A 276 4.74 5.84 6.03
CA GLU A 276 5.59 6.89 6.62
C GLU A 276 6.14 7.85 5.56
N ILE A 277 6.67 7.31 4.46
CA ILE A 277 7.11 8.13 3.30
C ILE A 277 5.93 8.94 2.74
N MET A 278 4.73 8.35 2.75
CA MET A 278 3.52 9.01 2.28
C MET A 278 3.12 10.16 3.20
N ALA A 279 2.84 9.92 4.48
CA ALA A 279 2.49 11.00 5.42
C ALA A 279 2.46 10.63 6.92
N ILE A 280 2.37 9.34 7.27
CA ILE A 280 2.21 8.92 8.66
C ILE A 280 3.53 9.14 9.43
N GLY A 281 3.42 9.49 10.71
CA GLY A 281 4.56 9.80 11.55
C GLY A 281 4.26 11.02 12.40
N SER A 282 4.76 10.98 13.64
CA SER A 282 4.60 12.09 14.57
C SER A 282 5.94 12.46 15.21
N SER A 283 6.27 13.75 15.23
CA SER A 283 7.48 14.23 15.90
C SER A 283 7.27 14.52 17.39
N ALA A 284 6.00 14.41 17.84
CA ALA A 284 5.48 14.69 19.18
C ALA A 284 6.47 15.32 20.17
N PRO A 285 6.47 16.65 20.25
CA PRO A 285 7.34 17.58 19.57
C PRO A 285 8.68 17.60 20.31
N SER A 286 9.65 16.81 19.87
CA SER A 286 11.01 16.93 20.42
C SER A 286 11.69 18.27 20.04
N SER A 287 11.15 19.03 19.06
CA SER A 287 11.88 20.14 18.42
C SER A 287 11.09 21.37 17.89
N GLY A 288 9.76 21.47 18.08
CA GLY A 288 9.02 22.71 17.85
C GLY A 288 7.97 22.69 16.74
N ASP A 289 8.29 22.23 15.53
CA ASP A 289 7.32 22.10 14.43
C ASP A 289 6.62 20.73 14.43
N LEU A 290 5.35 20.70 14.04
CA LEU A 290 4.50 19.50 14.02
C LEU A 290 4.60 18.75 12.69
N GLN A 291 4.33 17.45 12.71
CA GLN A 291 4.08 16.66 11.50
C GLN A 291 2.57 16.56 11.19
N PRO A 292 2.18 16.18 9.95
CA PRO A 292 0.79 16.02 9.54
C PRO A 292 -0.09 15.25 10.54
N GLU A 293 0.36 14.09 11.02
CA GLU A 293 -0.39 13.26 11.96
C GLU A 293 -0.67 13.96 13.30
N ASP A 294 0.24 14.82 13.76
CA ASP A 294 0.10 15.53 15.03
C ASP A 294 -1.14 16.45 15.05
N LEU A 295 -1.62 16.90 13.88
CA LEU A 295 -2.86 17.66 13.75
C LEU A 295 -4.09 16.85 14.12
N PHE A 296 -3.99 15.54 14.30
CA PHE A 296 -5.08 14.64 14.66
C PHE A 296 -4.79 13.87 15.96
N SER A 297 -3.83 14.35 16.75
CA SER A 297 -3.51 13.78 18.07
C SER A 297 -4.29 14.45 19.21
N TRP A 298 -5.02 13.64 19.98
CA TRP A 298 -5.92 14.09 21.05
C TRP A 298 -5.69 13.35 22.38
N SER A 299 -6.07 14.00 23.48
CA SER A 299 -6.10 13.40 24.83
C SER A 299 -7.52 13.29 25.40
N ALA A 300 -8.45 14.11 24.91
CA ALA A 300 -9.88 14.09 25.22
C ALA A 300 -10.64 14.88 24.13
N PRO A 301 -11.98 14.80 24.06
CA PRO A 301 -12.77 15.65 23.17
C PRO A 301 -12.43 17.14 23.35
N GLY A 302 -12.11 17.82 22.25
CA GLY A 302 -11.70 19.22 22.20
C GLY A 302 -10.30 19.52 22.76
N THR A 303 -9.55 18.51 23.23
CA THR A 303 -8.24 18.69 23.88
C THR A 303 -7.15 17.90 23.15
N ARG A 304 -6.24 18.63 22.51
CA ARG A 304 -5.09 18.05 21.81
C ARG A 304 -3.96 17.69 22.78
N ASN A 305 -3.15 16.71 22.41
CA ASN A 305 -1.89 16.46 23.09
C ASN A 305 -0.80 16.20 22.06
N HIS A 306 0.12 17.16 21.95
CA HIS A 306 1.25 17.06 21.05
C HIS A 306 2.51 16.59 21.77
N THR A 307 2.52 16.43 23.11
CA THR A 307 3.71 16.07 23.90
C THR A 307 4.12 14.61 23.71
N SER A 308 5.38 14.25 23.95
CA SER A 308 5.84 12.85 23.97
C SER A 308 5.35 12.04 25.19
N SER A 309 4.37 12.56 25.95
CA SER A 309 3.89 11.96 27.19
C SER A 309 2.38 12.15 27.38
N GLY A 310 1.78 11.40 28.30
CA GLY A 310 0.35 11.49 28.62
C GLY A 310 -0.54 10.70 27.66
N THR A 311 -1.83 11.01 27.60
CA THR A 311 -2.72 10.28 26.67
C THR A 311 -2.62 10.87 25.27
N ARG A 312 -2.37 10.02 24.26
CA ARG A 312 -2.47 10.38 22.83
C ARG A 312 -3.21 9.30 22.07
N TYR A 313 -4.18 9.73 21.27
CA TYR A 313 -4.87 8.90 20.30
C TYR A 313 -5.19 9.69 19.04
N LEU A 314 -5.21 8.99 17.92
CA LEU A 314 -5.66 9.54 16.65
C LEU A 314 -7.18 9.71 16.68
N SER A 315 -7.65 10.87 16.24
CA SER A 315 -9.06 11.16 16.03
C SER A 315 -9.26 12.24 14.99
N ILE A 316 -10.26 12.03 14.14
CA ILE A 316 -10.63 12.93 13.05
C ILE A 316 -11.82 13.84 13.41
N ASP A 317 -12.49 13.62 14.55
CA ASP A 317 -13.74 14.30 14.92
C ASP A 317 -13.61 15.15 16.18
N GLY A 318 -12.47 15.81 16.32
CA GLY A 318 -12.23 16.67 17.48
C GLY A 318 -11.89 15.92 18.76
N GLY A 319 -11.42 14.66 18.67
CA GLY A 319 -11.13 13.83 19.84
C GLY A 319 -12.35 13.09 20.40
N THR A 320 -13.48 13.05 19.68
CA THR A 320 -14.73 12.43 20.14
C THR A 320 -14.65 10.90 20.03
N SER A 321 -14.29 10.41 18.84
CA SER A 321 -13.94 9.02 18.60
C SER A 321 -12.45 8.79 18.83
N ARG A 322 -12.09 7.54 19.12
CA ARG A 322 -10.71 7.11 19.31
C ARG A 322 -10.43 6.01 18.30
N ILE A 323 -9.77 6.38 17.19
CA ILE A 323 -9.44 5.45 16.09
C ILE A 323 -8.35 4.48 16.58
N ILE A 324 -7.24 5.03 17.05
CA ILE A 324 -6.09 4.25 17.51
C ILE A 324 -5.27 5.03 18.54
N VAL A 325 -4.57 4.32 19.40
CA VAL A 325 -3.73 4.92 20.45
C VAL A 325 -2.33 5.10 19.89
N LEU A 326 -1.72 6.24 20.14
CA LEU A 326 -0.34 6.47 19.70
C LEU A 326 0.62 5.94 20.76
N ASN A 327 1.67 5.26 20.32
CA ASN A 327 2.79 4.80 21.10
C ASN A 327 3.55 6.01 21.65
N GLN A 328 3.99 5.86 22.90
CA GLN A 328 4.83 6.82 23.60
C GLN A 328 6.02 6.15 24.28
N ASP A 329 6.18 4.83 24.08
CA ASP A 329 7.37 4.13 24.54
C ASP A 329 8.53 4.49 23.62
N SER A 330 9.60 5.04 24.19
CA SER A 330 10.84 5.37 23.47
C SER A 330 11.57 4.16 22.88
N ALA A 331 11.18 2.94 23.24
CA ALA A 331 11.72 1.72 22.64
C ALA A 331 11.11 1.38 21.26
N GLY A 332 10.00 2.02 20.89
CA GLY A 332 9.42 1.98 19.55
C GLY A 332 9.24 3.40 19.01
N ASP A 333 8.74 3.54 17.80
CA ASP A 333 8.60 4.84 17.17
C ASP A 333 7.43 5.64 17.77
N LEU A 334 7.66 6.94 17.95
CA LEU A 334 6.65 7.86 18.49
C LEU A 334 5.68 8.24 17.37
N GLY A 335 4.38 8.07 17.59
CA GLY A 335 3.37 8.32 16.55
C GLY A 335 2.74 7.03 16.04
N ASP A 336 3.52 5.96 15.94
CA ASP A 336 3.03 4.62 15.67
C ASP A 336 1.93 4.17 16.62
N TRP A 337 1.18 3.15 16.25
CA TRP A 337 0.14 2.59 17.09
C TRP A 337 0.72 1.85 18.30
N LEU A 338 0.10 2.08 19.45
CA LEU A 338 0.41 1.38 20.69
C LEU A 338 0.27 -0.13 20.50
N SER A 339 1.37 -0.84 20.73
CA SER A 339 1.40 -2.30 20.57
C SER A 339 1.18 -3.02 21.90
N GLY A 340 0.45 -4.14 21.84
CA GLY A 340 0.36 -5.11 22.92
C GLY A 340 1.50 -6.15 22.88
N PRO A 341 1.54 -7.08 23.84
CA PRO A 341 2.44 -8.23 23.75
C PRO A 341 2.07 -9.14 22.57
N CYS A 342 3.06 -9.79 21.96
CA CYS A 342 2.81 -10.79 20.92
C CYS A 342 2.24 -12.10 21.51
N PRO A 343 1.28 -12.76 20.83
CA PRO A 343 0.56 -12.28 19.65
C PRO A 343 -0.39 -11.14 20.02
N GLN A 344 -0.36 -10.06 19.24
CA GLN A 344 -1.17 -8.88 19.44
C GLN A 344 -2.61 -9.13 19.00
N THR A 345 -3.57 -8.74 19.85
CA THR A 345 -5.01 -8.83 19.52
C THR A 345 -5.41 -7.87 18.40
N ASN A 346 -4.83 -6.67 18.42
CA ASN A 346 -5.04 -5.63 17.42
C ASN A 346 -3.71 -5.38 16.70
N PHE A 347 -3.42 -6.21 15.70
CA PHE A 347 -2.22 -6.09 14.89
C PHE A 347 -2.54 -5.28 13.62
N TYR A 348 -1.99 -4.08 13.53
CA TYR A 348 -2.12 -3.19 12.37
C TYR A 348 -0.73 -2.94 11.77
N VAL A 349 -0.69 -2.28 10.60
CA VAL A 349 0.53 -2.04 9.84
C VAL A 349 1.46 -1.08 10.61
N GLN A 350 0.92 0.04 11.10
CA GLN A 350 1.68 1.06 11.83
C GLN A 350 1.86 0.76 13.32
N ASN A 351 1.79 -0.50 13.75
CA ASN A 351 2.09 -0.83 15.15
C ASN A 351 3.58 -0.63 15.46
N ALA A 352 3.88 0.08 16.56
CA ALA A 352 5.24 0.42 17.01
C ALA A 352 6.17 -0.78 17.22
N PHE A 353 5.60 -1.97 17.38
CA PHE A 353 6.35 -3.21 17.49
C PHE A 353 5.69 -4.29 16.64
N GLY A 354 6.42 -4.80 15.65
CA GLY A 354 5.99 -5.94 14.84
C GLY A 354 5.87 -7.24 15.65
N CYS A 355 5.01 -8.15 15.22
CA CYS A 355 4.89 -9.49 15.79
C CYS A 355 5.16 -10.59 14.76
N GLN A 356 6.09 -11.48 15.09
CA GLN A 356 6.35 -12.67 14.29
C GLN A 356 5.10 -13.57 14.23
N GLY A 357 4.83 -14.14 13.07
CA GLY A 357 3.66 -14.99 12.82
C GLY A 357 2.34 -14.22 12.66
N GLN A 358 2.37 -12.89 12.63
CA GLN A 358 1.20 -12.05 12.33
C GLN A 358 1.44 -11.22 11.08
N ALA A 359 0.36 -10.93 10.36
CA ALA A 359 0.35 -10.07 9.19
C ALA A 359 -0.88 -9.17 9.26
N ALA A 360 -0.73 -7.96 8.75
CA ALA A 360 -1.78 -6.98 8.53
C ALA A 360 -1.56 -6.32 7.16
N ASP A 361 -2.66 -5.80 6.60
CA ASP A 361 -2.65 -4.99 5.39
C ASP A 361 -3.35 -3.68 5.68
N ILE A 362 -2.89 -2.61 5.03
CA ILE A 362 -3.66 -1.37 4.99
C ILE A 362 -4.97 -1.60 4.24
N ALA A 363 -6.04 -0.96 4.72
CA ALA A 363 -7.33 -0.94 4.06
C ALA A 363 -7.95 0.46 4.22
N VAL A 364 -8.90 0.84 3.37
CA VAL A 364 -9.61 2.13 3.50
C VAL A 364 -10.19 2.36 4.90
N SER A 365 -10.61 1.28 5.57
CA SER A 365 -11.17 1.32 6.93
C SER A 365 -10.16 1.03 8.04
N SER A 366 -8.90 0.71 7.73
CA SER A 366 -7.87 0.55 8.76
C SER A 366 -7.47 1.92 9.32
N PRO A 367 -6.87 1.98 10.53
CA PRO A 367 -6.34 3.23 11.07
C PRO A 367 -5.43 3.96 10.08
N GLU A 368 -4.54 3.24 9.37
CA GLU A 368 -3.64 3.81 8.37
C GLU A 368 -4.40 4.38 7.18
N GLY A 369 -5.39 3.66 6.64
CA GLY A 369 -6.18 4.14 5.51
C GLY A 369 -6.98 5.39 5.84
N ILE A 370 -7.59 5.44 7.02
CA ILE A 370 -8.29 6.65 7.52
C ILE A 370 -7.29 7.79 7.73
N THR A 371 -6.09 7.49 8.25
CA THR A 371 -5.05 8.50 8.48
C THR A 371 -4.57 9.09 7.16
N LEU A 372 -4.16 8.26 6.19
CA LEU A 372 -3.69 8.73 4.89
C LEU A 372 -4.77 9.53 4.14
N ASP A 373 -6.04 9.12 4.21
CA ASP A 373 -7.20 9.85 3.69
C ASP A 373 -7.21 11.29 4.22
N VAL A 374 -7.26 11.45 5.54
CA VAL A 374 -7.33 12.80 6.15
C VAL A 374 -6.02 13.60 6.09
N LEU A 375 -4.91 12.96 5.72
CA LEU A 375 -3.63 13.62 5.47
C LEU A 375 -3.45 14.05 4.01
N GLY A 376 -4.42 13.76 3.13
CA GLY A 376 -4.48 14.27 1.77
C GLY A 376 -4.38 13.23 0.66
N TYR A 377 -4.54 11.94 0.96
CA TYR A 377 -4.59 10.90 -0.06
C TYR A 377 -6.03 10.47 -0.34
N ASP A 378 -6.57 10.87 -1.49
CA ASP A 378 -7.91 10.49 -1.91
C ASP A 378 -8.11 8.98 -1.97
N VAL A 379 -9.00 8.46 -1.14
CA VAL A 379 -9.48 7.08 -1.28
C VAL A 379 -10.01 6.88 -2.70
N ALA A 380 -9.42 5.93 -3.42
CA ALA A 380 -9.93 5.51 -4.70
C ALA A 380 -11.37 5.10 -4.48
N SER A 381 -12.30 5.81 -5.14
CA SER A 381 -13.71 5.43 -5.08
C SER A 381 -13.77 3.95 -5.43
N LEU A 382 -14.10 3.10 -4.45
CA LEU A 382 -14.58 1.78 -4.77
C LEU A 382 -15.65 2.03 -5.82
N PRO A 383 -15.66 1.32 -6.96
CA PRO A 383 -16.79 1.42 -7.86
C PRO A 383 -18.03 1.31 -6.98
N PRO A 384 -19.01 2.24 -7.08
CA PRO A 384 -20.21 2.16 -6.26
C PRO A 384 -20.66 0.71 -6.32
N ARG A 385 -20.77 0.04 -5.17
CA ARG A 385 -21.08 -1.39 -5.13
C ARG A 385 -22.40 -1.56 -5.87
N ALA A 386 -22.31 -1.92 -7.13
CA ALA A 386 -23.43 -2.19 -7.99
C ALA A 386 -23.68 -3.68 -7.87
N PHE A 387 -24.63 -4.00 -7.01
CA PHE A 387 -25.14 -5.35 -6.93
C PHE A 387 -26.07 -5.55 -8.13
N LEU A 388 -25.83 -6.60 -8.90
CA LEU A 388 -26.70 -7.03 -10.00
C LEU A 388 -27.79 -7.91 -9.40
N ALA A 389 -29.02 -7.42 -9.38
CA ALA A 389 -30.20 -8.15 -8.94
C ALA A 389 -31.41 -7.73 -9.77
N ASP A 390 -32.30 -8.65 -10.12
CA ASP A 390 -33.57 -8.31 -10.78
C ASP A 390 -34.53 -7.75 -9.73
N ILE A 391 -34.54 -6.43 -9.56
CA ILE A 391 -35.28 -5.74 -8.51
C ILE A 391 -36.74 -5.54 -8.92
N ASN A 392 -37.00 -5.37 -10.21
CA ASN A 392 -38.35 -5.13 -10.73
C ASN A 392 -39.08 -6.40 -11.21
N GLY A 393 -38.41 -7.55 -11.24
CA GLY A 393 -38.96 -8.86 -11.60
C GLY A 393 -39.18 -9.05 -13.10
N ASP A 394 -38.46 -8.32 -13.96
CA ASP A 394 -38.62 -8.40 -15.42
C ASP A 394 -37.72 -9.46 -16.09
N GLY A 395 -36.97 -10.22 -15.30
CA GLY A 395 -36.03 -11.23 -15.74
C GLY A 395 -34.67 -10.68 -16.17
N LYS A 396 -34.38 -9.40 -15.90
CA LYS A 396 -33.11 -8.73 -16.25
C LYS A 396 -32.46 -8.17 -14.98
N PRO A 397 -31.12 -8.18 -14.91
CA PRO A 397 -30.43 -7.63 -13.75
C PRO A 397 -30.47 -6.09 -13.75
N ASP A 398 -30.90 -5.52 -12.64
CA ASP A 398 -30.91 -4.08 -12.36
C ASP A 398 -29.66 -3.65 -11.59
N TYR A 399 -29.40 -2.34 -11.58
CA TYR A 399 -28.26 -1.71 -10.91
C TYR A 399 -28.71 -1.03 -9.62
N VAL A 400 -28.18 -1.43 -8.46
CA VAL A 400 -28.39 -0.69 -7.21
C VAL A 400 -27.20 0.22 -6.94
N LEU A 401 -27.47 1.50 -6.68
CA LEU A 401 -26.49 2.54 -6.41
C LEU A 401 -26.66 3.07 -4.99
N TYR A 402 -25.54 3.43 -4.36
CA TYR A 402 -25.50 4.08 -3.06
C TYR A 402 -24.57 5.29 -3.11
N SER A 403 -25.07 6.45 -2.68
CA SER A 403 -24.27 7.67 -2.50
C SER A 403 -23.84 7.76 -1.05
N GLY A 404 -22.54 7.60 -0.77
CA GLY A 404 -22.01 7.72 0.59
C GLY A 404 -22.20 9.11 1.21
N SER A 405 -22.13 10.18 0.42
CA SER A 405 -22.25 11.57 0.89
C SER A 405 -23.68 11.95 1.26
N THR A 406 -24.68 11.48 0.51
CA THR A 406 -26.10 11.79 0.76
C THR A 406 -26.84 10.66 1.47
N ARG A 407 -26.20 9.48 1.60
CA ARG A 407 -26.78 8.20 2.02
C ARG A 407 -27.93 7.70 1.15
N GLN A 408 -28.17 8.33 0.01
CA GLN A 408 -29.28 8.00 -0.87
C GLN A 408 -29.00 6.70 -1.62
N THR A 409 -29.97 5.79 -1.64
CA THR A 409 -29.96 4.63 -2.52
C THR A 409 -30.77 4.91 -3.79
N ALA A 410 -30.40 4.29 -4.89
CA ALA A 410 -31.17 4.33 -6.14
C ALA A 410 -31.10 2.97 -6.83
N VAL A 411 -32.11 2.67 -7.63
CA VAL A 411 -32.14 1.51 -8.52
C VAL A 411 -32.26 2.01 -9.94
N TRP A 412 -31.42 1.50 -10.83
CA TRP A 412 -31.47 1.72 -12.27
C TRP A 412 -31.93 0.43 -12.93
N TYR A 413 -33.07 0.52 -13.61
CA TYR A 413 -33.60 -0.57 -14.42
C TYR A 413 -32.84 -0.65 -15.73
N LEU A 414 -32.39 -1.84 -16.09
CA LEU A 414 -31.54 -2.07 -17.26
C LEU A 414 -32.15 -3.08 -18.23
N ASP A 415 -32.04 -2.79 -19.53
CA ASP A 415 -32.17 -3.78 -20.58
C ASP A 415 -30.80 -4.02 -21.22
N ASN A 416 -30.12 -5.09 -20.81
CA ASN A 416 -28.71 -5.33 -21.11
C ASN A 416 -27.83 -4.16 -20.62
N ASN A 417 -27.28 -3.38 -21.56
CA ASN A 417 -26.43 -2.22 -21.30
C ASN A 417 -27.16 -0.88 -21.51
N VAL A 418 -28.49 -0.90 -21.65
CA VAL A 418 -29.33 0.28 -21.85
C VAL A 418 -30.06 0.61 -20.54
N PHE A 419 -29.90 1.84 -20.06
CA PHE A 419 -30.70 2.39 -18.97
C PHE A 419 -32.13 2.66 -19.45
N ILE A 420 -33.11 1.99 -18.86
CA ILE A 420 -34.53 2.09 -19.26
C ILE A 420 -35.37 2.88 -18.25
N GLY A 421 -34.88 3.11 -17.04
CA GLY A 421 -35.53 3.91 -16.01
C GLY A 421 -34.88 3.71 -14.65
N GLY A 422 -35.39 4.38 -13.62
CA GLY A 422 -34.88 4.15 -12.26
C GLY A 422 -35.76 4.77 -11.19
N THR A 423 -35.51 4.37 -9.95
CA THR A 423 -36.20 4.89 -8.76
C THR A 423 -35.20 5.21 -7.66
N TYR A 424 -35.52 6.19 -6.83
CA TYR A 424 -34.76 6.44 -5.61
C TYR A 424 -35.30 5.57 -4.48
N GLY A 425 -34.42 4.85 -3.81
CA GLY A 425 -34.74 4.09 -2.60
C GLY A 425 -34.79 5.00 -1.36
N LYS A 426 -34.71 4.40 -0.17
CA LYS A 426 -34.62 5.18 1.07
C LYS A 426 -33.20 5.74 1.25
N THR A 427 -33.11 6.93 1.81
CA THR A 427 -31.87 7.43 2.39
C THR A 427 -31.52 6.59 3.63
N LEU A 428 -30.34 5.99 3.66
CA LEU A 428 -29.92 5.18 4.79
C LEU A 428 -29.68 6.05 6.04
N PRO A 429 -29.93 5.53 7.25
CA PRO A 429 -29.53 6.20 8.48
C PRO A 429 -28.01 6.41 8.54
N ALA A 430 -27.57 7.44 9.26
CA ALA A 430 -26.14 7.67 9.47
C ALA A 430 -25.46 6.44 10.11
N GLY A 431 -24.26 6.10 9.64
CA GLY A 431 -23.50 4.93 10.07
C GLY A 431 -23.80 3.65 9.30
N TRP A 432 -24.90 3.56 8.55
CA TRP A 432 -25.27 2.37 7.77
C TRP A 432 -24.83 2.48 6.31
N SER A 433 -24.29 1.39 5.77
CA SER A 433 -23.93 1.25 4.35
C SER A 433 -24.54 -0.01 3.74
N LEU A 434 -24.91 0.05 2.46
CA LEU A 434 -25.36 -1.12 1.69
C LEU A 434 -24.17 -2.03 1.40
N ILE A 435 -24.21 -3.28 1.89
CA ILE A 435 -23.10 -4.23 1.77
C ILE A 435 -23.40 -5.46 0.92
N ASP A 436 -24.68 -5.81 0.72
CA ASP A 436 -25.09 -6.94 -0.10
C ASP A 436 -26.56 -6.83 -0.57
N LEU A 437 -26.92 -7.62 -1.58
CA LEU A 437 -28.31 -7.88 -2.00
C LEU A 437 -28.57 -9.38 -2.13
N ALA A 438 -29.60 -9.86 -1.45
CA ALA A 438 -30.12 -11.22 -1.62
C ALA A 438 -31.58 -11.27 -1.14
N ASP A 439 -32.34 -12.27 -1.58
CA ASP A 439 -33.67 -12.57 -1.03
C ASP A 439 -33.49 -13.24 0.34
N PHE A 440 -33.44 -12.43 1.41
CA PHE A 440 -33.14 -12.90 2.76
C PHE A 440 -34.39 -13.44 3.47
N ASP A 441 -35.58 -12.95 3.13
CA ASP A 441 -36.84 -13.39 3.72
C ASP A 441 -37.59 -14.46 2.92
N GLY A 442 -37.14 -14.76 1.70
CA GLY A 442 -37.62 -15.84 0.85
C GLY A 442 -38.90 -15.49 0.09
N ASP A 443 -39.23 -14.21 -0.07
CA ASP A 443 -40.43 -13.75 -0.76
C ASP A 443 -40.28 -13.65 -2.29
N GLY A 444 -39.07 -13.89 -2.80
CA GLY A 444 -38.73 -13.82 -4.22
C GLY A 444 -38.27 -12.43 -4.68
N HIS A 445 -38.08 -11.47 -3.77
CA HIS A 445 -37.56 -10.14 -4.03
C HIS A 445 -36.20 -9.91 -3.33
N PRO A 446 -35.22 -9.25 -3.99
CA PRO A 446 -33.94 -8.96 -3.33
C PRO A 446 -34.08 -7.92 -2.21
N ASP A 447 -33.54 -8.24 -1.04
CA ASP A 447 -33.45 -7.38 0.13
C ASP A 447 -32.09 -6.67 0.24
N PHE A 448 -32.07 -5.55 0.99
CA PHE A 448 -30.84 -4.80 1.27
C PHE A 448 -30.17 -5.32 2.55
N ALA A 449 -28.97 -5.89 2.43
CA ALA A 449 -28.11 -6.10 3.59
C ALA A 449 -27.39 -4.79 3.92
N LEU A 450 -27.65 -4.26 5.11
CA LEU A 450 -27.01 -3.06 5.60
C LEU A 450 -26.03 -3.42 6.72
N PHE A 451 -24.90 -2.73 6.76
CA PHE A 451 -23.92 -2.87 7.84
C PHE A 451 -23.67 -1.53 8.49
N ASN A 452 -23.59 -1.53 9.82
CA ASN A 452 -23.21 -0.38 10.62
C ASN A 452 -21.87 -0.67 11.29
N LEU A 453 -20.92 0.23 11.10
CA LEU A 453 -19.57 0.13 11.67
C LEU A 453 -19.44 0.77 13.07
N ASN A 454 -20.52 1.32 13.63
CA ASN A 454 -20.52 1.92 14.97
C ASN A 454 -20.30 0.92 16.10
#